data_AF-A0A1F8SLA6-F1
#
_entry.id   AF-A0A1F8SLA6-F1
#
_cell.length_a   1.000
_cell.length_b   1.000
_cell.length_c   1.000
_cell.angle_alpha   90.00
_cell.angle_beta   90.00
_cell.angle_gamma   90.00
#
_symmetry.space_group_name_H-M   'P 1'
#
loop_
_entity.id
_entity.type
_entity.pdbx_description
1 polymer ?
#
loop_
_entity_poly.entity_id
_entity_poly.type
_entity_poly.pdbx_seq_one_letter_code
_entity_poly.pdbx_strand_id
1 'polypeptide(L)'
;MFTRILVPLDGSWLAEAAIPHAELFAKIFGASIHLLRVLEPISYHENPAAVDPLRWQLHKAEADAYMQGIANRVRGNLGGNIKMREDEKKNRVDYSVREGKAAENIVDFAHTENIDLLVICTHGSSGLSRWNISSVTQKVINLIYLPVLIVRSYDQSIMDENIKRYRRILLPIDSSRRAEYSLAAGIELARGEISTDSTPEAADDKSTLFLAAVIRPPELPIPEPFPIEISQLMEKLSRLSHQTVDRYLYEMKERLPVDCDTCVVESASVPSAIQELAEQEDIDLVILCAHGYSGQVTWPYGTVTLNYIENGTKPLLIIQDVPLSQVRPTAAEVAAEKSGRR
;
A
#
# COMPACT_ATOMS: atom_id res chain seq x y z
N MET A 1 9.20 -10.20 -7.27
CA MET A 1 9.12 -9.24 -6.16
C MET A 1 8.13 -9.74 -5.13
N PHE A 2 6.83 -9.79 -5.46
CA PHE A 2 5.80 -10.37 -4.60
C PHE A 2 5.44 -11.79 -5.04
N THR A 3 5.25 -12.69 -4.09
CA THR A 3 4.96 -14.12 -4.30
C THR A 3 3.81 -14.63 -3.45
N ARG A 4 3.57 -14.05 -2.27
CA ARG A 4 2.47 -14.39 -1.36
C ARG A 4 1.79 -13.13 -0.85
N ILE A 5 0.59 -12.90 -1.35
CA ILE A 5 -0.24 -11.73 -1.04
C ILE A 5 -1.23 -12.11 0.07
N LEU A 6 -1.30 -11.33 1.15
CA LEU A 6 -2.34 -11.46 2.17
C LEU A 6 -3.44 -10.43 1.94
N VAL A 7 -4.69 -10.88 1.98
CA VAL A 7 -5.88 -10.01 1.89
C VAL A 7 -6.79 -10.28 3.09
N PRO A 8 -6.78 -9.43 4.13
CA PRO A 8 -7.72 -9.54 5.22
C PRO A 8 -9.12 -9.06 4.80
N LEU A 9 -10.12 -9.88 5.09
CA LEU A 9 -11.54 -9.64 4.79
C LEU A 9 -12.37 -9.79 6.06
N ASP A 10 -13.38 -8.94 6.21
CA ASP A 10 -14.29 -8.97 7.37
C ASP A 10 -15.76 -9.20 6.98
N GLY A 11 -16.02 -9.57 5.72
CA GLY A 11 -17.36 -9.78 5.19
C GLY A 11 -18.05 -8.50 4.72
N SER A 12 -17.38 -7.35 4.78
CA SER A 12 -17.90 -6.11 4.22
C SER A 12 -17.45 -5.88 2.78
N TRP A 13 -18.33 -5.27 1.99
CA TRP A 13 -18.01 -4.82 0.63
C TRP A 13 -16.83 -3.81 0.60
N LEU A 14 -16.65 -3.05 1.68
CA LEU A 14 -15.53 -2.12 1.84
C LEU A 14 -14.18 -2.85 1.89
N ALA A 15 -14.09 -3.98 2.60
CA ALA A 15 -12.89 -4.80 2.63
C ALA A 15 -12.68 -5.58 1.32
N GLU A 16 -13.76 -5.98 0.65
CA GLU A 16 -13.69 -6.67 -0.64
C GLU A 16 -13.10 -5.79 -1.76
N ALA A 17 -13.09 -4.47 -1.62
CA ALA A 17 -12.40 -3.57 -2.55
C ALA A 17 -10.89 -3.87 -2.67
N ALA A 18 -10.28 -4.59 -1.72
CA ALA A 18 -8.90 -5.05 -1.83
C ALA A 18 -8.70 -6.16 -2.89
N ILE A 19 -9.76 -6.91 -3.20
CA ILE A 19 -9.68 -8.13 -4.03
C ILE A 19 -9.24 -7.81 -5.47
N PRO A 20 -9.84 -6.85 -6.20
CA PRO A 20 -9.42 -6.54 -7.57
C PRO A 20 -7.93 -6.13 -7.66
N HIS A 21 -7.44 -5.38 -6.68
CA HIS A 21 -6.03 -5.02 -6.59
C HIS A 21 -5.13 -6.22 -6.33
N ALA A 22 -5.50 -7.07 -5.36
CA ALA A 22 -4.74 -8.29 -5.09
C ALA A 22 -4.70 -9.23 -6.30
N GLU A 23 -5.80 -9.35 -7.04
CA GLU A 23 -5.87 -10.11 -8.29
C GLU A 23 -4.95 -9.53 -9.36
N LEU A 24 -4.95 -8.21 -9.55
CA LEU A 24 -4.06 -7.54 -10.50
C LEU A 24 -2.59 -7.83 -10.17
N PHE A 25 -2.20 -7.63 -8.91
CA PHE A 25 -0.83 -7.94 -8.46
C PHE A 25 -0.51 -9.43 -8.62
N ALA A 26 -1.43 -10.33 -8.28
CA ALA A 26 -1.20 -11.77 -8.47
C ALA A 26 -1.02 -12.14 -9.95
N LYS A 27 -1.74 -11.50 -10.88
CA LYS A 27 -1.58 -11.72 -12.32
C LYS A 27 -0.23 -11.20 -12.81
N ILE A 28 0.16 -9.99 -12.42
CA ILE A 28 1.42 -9.33 -12.83
C ILE A 28 2.64 -10.07 -12.28
N PHE A 29 2.65 -10.36 -10.98
CA PHE A 29 3.81 -10.91 -10.29
C PHE A 29 3.80 -12.45 -10.24
N GLY A 30 2.75 -13.11 -10.74
CA GLY A 30 2.60 -14.56 -10.60
C GLY A 30 2.36 -15.03 -9.17
N ALA A 31 1.95 -14.13 -8.27
CA ALA A 31 1.80 -14.42 -6.85
C ALA A 31 0.58 -15.30 -6.53
N SER A 32 0.65 -15.96 -5.37
CA SER A 32 -0.48 -16.58 -4.69
C SER A 32 -1.19 -15.57 -3.78
N ILE A 33 -2.48 -15.76 -3.55
CA ILE A 33 -3.31 -14.94 -2.65
C ILE A 33 -3.77 -15.80 -1.48
N HIS A 34 -3.59 -15.30 -0.26
CA HIS A 34 -4.16 -15.85 0.96
C HIS A 34 -5.21 -14.89 1.50
N LEU A 35 -6.45 -15.37 1.60
CA LEU A 35 -7.54 -14.60 2.18
C LEU A 35 -7.63 -14.88 3.68
N LEU A 36 -7.68 -13.86 4.53
CA LEU A 36 -7.74 -14.04 5.98
C LEU A 36 -8.99 -13.38 6.55
N ARG A 37 -9.78 -14.12 7.32
CA ARG A 37 -10.84 -13.55 8.14
C ARG A 37 -10.55 -13.80 9.60
N VAL A 38 -10.64 -12.75 10.42
CA VAL A 38 -10.48 -12.85 11.87
C VAL A 38 -11.82 -12.58 12.52
N LEU A 39 -12.29 -13.52 13.33
CA LEU A 39 -13.53 -13.40 14.09
C LEU A 39 -13.20 -12.96 15.52
N GLU A 40 -13.64 -11.76 15.88
CA GLU A 40 -13.56 -11.26 17.24
C GLU A 40 -14.79 -11.75 18.03
N PRO A 41 -14.61 -12.57 19.08
CA PRO A 41 -15.72 -12.98 19.91
C PRO A 41 -16.18 -11.77 20.75
N ILE A 42 -17.38 -11.28 20.44
CA ILE A 42 -17.99 -10.02 20.93
C ILE A 42 -17.94 -9.87 22.47
N SER A 43 -17.83 -10.97 23.23
CA SER A 43 -18.12 -10.99 24.66
C SER A 43 -16.92 -11.16 25.61
N TYR A 44 -15.67 -11.24 25.14
CA TYR A 44 -14.54 -11.46 26.05
C TYR A 44 -14.30 -10.30 27.03
N HIS A 45 -14.66 -9.07 26.66
CA HIS A 45 -14.44 -7.90 27.50
C HIS A 45 -15.57 -7.60 28.49
N GLU A 46 -16.79 -8.09 28.25
CA GLU A 46 -17.98 -7.71 29.02
C GLU A 46 -18.61 -8.87 29.81
N ASN A 47 -18.63 -10.10 29.27
CA ASN A 47 -19.11 -11.27 30.01
C ASN A 47 -18.67 -12.60 29.35
N PRO A 48 -17.71 -13.34 29.93
CA PRO A 48 -17.23 -14.63 29.40
C PRO A 48 -18.32 -15.71 29.25
N ALA A 49 -19.44 -15.57 29.97
CA ALA A 49 -20.58 -16.50 29.92
C ALA A 49 -21.63 -16.14 28.85
N ALA A 50 -21.44 -15.07 28.07
CA ALA A 50 -22.45 -14.57 27.12
C ALA A 50 -22.28 -15.05 25.67
N VAL A 51 -21.21 -15.78 25.33
CA VAL A 51 -21.07 -16.39 24.00
C VAL A 51 -21.85 -17.69 23.97
N ASP A 52 -23.01 -17.68 23.32
CA ASP A 52 -23.73 -18.90 22.96
C ASP A 52 -22.85 -19.75 22.02
N PRO A 53 -22.39 -20.95 22.45
CA PRO A 53 -21.49 -21.78 21.65
C PRO A 53 -22.09 -22.19 20.31
N LEU A 54 -23.41 -22.37 20.23
CA LEU A 54 -24.10 -22.75 19.00
C LEU A 54 -24.09 -21.59 18.00
N ARG A 55 -24.40 -20.36 18.46
CA ARG A 55 -24.31 -19.16 17.62
C ARG A 55 -22.89 -18.91 17.14
N TRP A 56 -21.89 -19.13 18.00
CA TRP A 56 -20.49 -18.98 17.62
C TRP A 56 -20.07 -20.00 16.55
N GLN A 57 -20.46 -21.26 16.69
CA GLN A 57 -20.21 -22.29 15.67
C GLN A 57 -20.92 -21.96 14.35
N LEU A 58 -22.15 -21.47 14.39
CA LEU A 58 -22.87 -21.03 13.21
C LEU A 58 -22.14 -19.86 12.52
N HIS A 59 -21.70 -18.86 13.29
CA HIS A 59 -20.96 -17.72 12.76
C HIS A 59 -19.63 -18.12 12.11
N LYS A 60 -18.92 -19.10 12.68
CA LYS A 60 -17.73 -19.69 12.06
C LYS A 60 -18.05 -20.38 10.74
N ALA A 61 -19.12 -21.17 10.70
CA ALA A 61 -19.54 -21.86 9.47
C ALA A 61 -19.94 -20.87 8.37
N GLU A 62 -20.64 -19.78 8.72
CA GLU A 62 -20.95 -18.69 7.80
C GLU A 62 -19.69 -17.98 7.28
N ALA A 63 -18.73 -17.72 8.18
CA ALA A 63 -17.46 -17.12 7.81
C ALA A 63 -16.65 -18.03 6.88
N ASP A 64 -16.61 -19.33 7.15
CA ASP A 64 -15.92 -20.32 6.32
C ASP A 64 -16.56 -20.42 4.93
N ALA A 65 -17.89 -20.53 4.86
CA ALA A 65 -18.63 -20.57 3.59
C ALA A 65 -18.44 -19.29 2.77
N TYR A 66 -18.45 -18.12 3.42
CA TYR A 66 -18.12 -16.84 2.79
C TYR A 66 -16.71 -16.85 2.18
N MET A 67 -15.70 -17.21 2.97
CA MET A 67 -14.31 -17.22 2.53
C MET A 67 -14.08 -18.21 1.39
N GLN A 68 -14.71 -19.39 1.46
CA GLN A 68 -14.68 -20.38 0.39
C GLN A 68 -15.29 -19.84 -0.91
N GLY A 69 -16.42 -19.11 -0.82
CA GLY A 69 -17.07 -18.46 -1.96
C GLY A 69 -16.16 -17.44 -2.63
N ILE A 70 -15.54 -16.55 -1.84
CA ILE A 70 -14.60 -15.54 -2.34
C ILE A 70 -13.36 -16.22 -2.95
N ALA A 71 -12.78 -17.21 -2.29
CA ALA A 71 -11.61 -17.94 -2.80
C ALA A 71 -11.90 -18.60 -4.16
N ASN A 72 -13.10 -19.17 -4.34
CA ASN A 72 -13.52 -19.75 -5.61
C ASN A 72 -13.68 -18.68 -6.71
N ARG A 73 -14.28 -17.52 -6.38
CA ARG A 73 -14.40 -16.38 -7.29
C ARG A 73 -13.02 -15.90 -7.76
N VAL A 74 -12.12 -15.63 -6.82
CA VAL A 74 -10.76 -15.17 -7.09
C VAL A 74 -9.99 -16.20 -7.92
N ARG A 75 -10.11 -17.49 -7.61
CA ARG A 75 -9.48 -18.56 -8.40
C ARG A 75 -9.99 -18.60 -9.84
N GLY A 76 -11.28 -18.35 -10.06
CA GLY A 76 -11.88 -18.21 -11.39
C GLY A 76 -11.27 -17.05 -12.17
N ASN A 77 -11.16 -15.88 -11.54
CA ASN A 77 -10.62 -14.66 -12.15
C ASN A 77 -9.13 -14.77 -12.48
N LEU A 78 -8.34 -15.49 -11.67
CA LEU A 78 -6.93 -15.76 -11.94
C LEU A 78 -6.72 -16.85 -13.02
N GLY A 79 -7.70 -17.74 -13.22
CA GLY A 79 -7.58 -18.93 -14.05
C GLY A 79 -7.69 -18.70 -15.57
N GLY A 80 -8.05 -17.50 -16.01
CA GLY A 80 -8.46 -17.19 -17.39
C GLY A 80 -7.36 -17.19 -18.46
N ASN A 81 -6.10 -16.89 -18.13
CA ASN A 81 -5.08 -16.60 -19.17
C ASN A 81 -3.77 -17.39 -19.05
N ILE A 82 -3.68 -18.39 -18.18
CA ILE A 82 -2.42 -19.11 -17.95
C ILE A 82 -2.61 -20.60 -18.23
N LYS A 83 -1.81 -21.14 -19.15
CA LYS A 83 -1.64 -22.58 -19.46
C LYS A 83 -0.97 -23.29 -18.26
N MET A 84 -1.59 -23.25 -17.08
CA MET A 84 -1.15 -23.96 -15.88
C MET A 84 -1.94 -25.24 -15.71
N ARG A 85 -1.32 -26.23 -15.06
CA ARG A 85 -2.01 -27.47 -14.66
C ARG A 85 -3.10 -27.14 -13.63
N GLU A 86 -4.16 -27.94 -13.59
CA GLU A 86 -5.30 -27.73 -12.69
C GLU A 86 -4.89 -27.72 -11.20
N ASP A 87 -3.87 -28.53 -10.85
CA ASP A 87 -3.30 -28.60 -9.50
C ASP A 87 -2.55 -27.32 -9.10
N GLU A 88 -1.86 -26.67 -10.04
CA GLU A 88 -1.16 -25.40 -9.80
C GLU A 88 -2.16 -24.25 -9.64
N LYS A 89 -3.30 -24.28 -10.32
CA LYS A 89 -4.38 -23.29 -10.14
C LYS A 89 -5.05 -23.38 -8.77
N LYS A 90 -5.23 -24.59 -8.23
CA LYS A 90 -5.77 -24.79 -6.88
C LYS A 90 -4.89 -24.17 -5.79
N ASN A 91 -3.57 -24.27 -5.92
CA ASN A 91 -2.61 -23.74 -4.94
C ASN A 91 -2.41 -22.22 -4.98
N ARG A 92 -3.00 -21.49 -5.94
CA ARG A 92 -2.81 -20.02 -6.03
C ARG A 92 -3.71 -19.21 -5.11
N VAL A 93 -4.81 -19.77 -4.62
CA VAL A 93 -5.74 -19.07 -3.74
C VAL A 93 -6.13 -19.98 -2.59
N ASP A 94 -5.74 -19.58 -1.39
CA ASP A 94 -6.07 -20.24 -0.13
C ASP A 94 -6.75 -19.24 0.83
N TYR A 95 -7.37 -19.76 1.88
CA TYR A 95 -8.01 -18.92 2.88
C TYR A 95 -7.87 -19.49 4.30
N SER A 96 -8.03 -18.63 5.30
CA SER A 96 -8.09 -19.03 6.70
C SER A 96 -9.06 -18.18 7.50
N VAL A 97 -9.72 -18.83 8.46
CA VAL A 97 -10.54 -18.16 9.48
C VAL A 97 -9.83 -18.32 10.83
N ARG A 98 -9.50 -17.20 11.48
CA ARG A 98 -8.88 -17.15 12.80
C ARG A 98 -9.80 -16.51 13.83
N GLU A 99 -9.48 -16.69 15.11
CA GLU A 99 -10.20 -16.10 16.23
C GLU A 99 -9.28 -15.20 17.05
N GLY A 100 -9.85 -14.13 17.60
CA GLY A 100 -9.12 -13.17 18.43
C GLY A 100 -9.08 -11.80 17.77
N LYS A 101 -8.20 -10.92 18.26
CA LYS A 101 -8.14 -9.53 17.79
C LYS A 101 -7.63 -9.47 16.35
N ALA A 102 -8.34 -8.71 15.50
CA ALA A 102 -8.08 -8.67 14.07
C ALA A 102 -6.65 -8.20 13.75
N ALA A 103 -6.23 -7.06 14.31
CA ALA A 103 -4.94 -6.46 13.96
C ALA A 103 -3.75 -7.37 14.32
N GLU A 104 -3.76 -7.95 15.52
CA GLU A 104 -2.70 -8.87 15.98
C GLU A 104 -2.65 -10.13 15.12
N ASN A 105 -3.81 -10.76 14.86
CA ASN A 105 -3.87 -11.94 14.01
C ASN A 105 -3.43 -11.68 12.57
N ILE A 106 -3.73 -10.50 12.00
CA ILE A 106 -3.28 -10.13 10.65
C ILE A 106 -1.76 -10.03 10.60
N VAL A 107 -1.14 -9.32 11.56
CA VAL A 107 0.31 -9.14 11.64
C VAL A 107 1.01 -10.49 11.89
N ASP A 108 0.52 -11.26 12.86
CA ASP A 108 1.05 -12.58 13.19
C ASP A 108 0.95 -13.56 12.02
N PHE A 109 -0.20 -13.57 11.33
CA PHE A 109 -0.39 -14.38 10.12
C PHE A 109 0.63 -13.99 9.05
N ALA A 110 0.76 -12.69 8.78
CA ALA A 110 1.63 -12.19 7.75
C ALA A 110 3.09 -12.60 7.97
N HIS A 111 3.57 -12.52 9.21
CA HIS A 111 4.93 -12.94 9.55
C HIS A 111 5.11 -14.46 9.58
N THR A 112 4.14 -15.21 10.12
CA THR A 112 4.25 -16.68 10.24
C THR A 112 4.19 -17.37 8.88
N GLU A 113 3.36 -16.85 7.97
CA GLU A 113 3.15 -17.42 6.64
C GLU A 113 4.07 -16.82 5.57
N ASN A 114 5.12 -16.07 5.96
CA ASN A 114 6.07 -15.46 5.02
C ASN A 114 5.37 -14.69 3.88
N ILE A 115 4.36 -13.90 4.24
CA ILE A 115 3.70 -12.98 3.32
C ILE A 115 4.70 -11.91 2.91
N ASP A 116 4.69 -11.51 1.63
CA ASP A 116 5.58 -10.48 1.10
C ASP A 116 4.85 -9.26 0.52
N LEU A 117 3.51 -9.29 0.52
CA LEU A 117 2.65 -8.13 0.28
C LEU A 117 1.35 -8.24 1.08
N LEU A 118 1.03 -7.24 1.89
CA LEU A 118 -0.29 -7.10 2.50
C LEU A 118 -1.14 -6.14 1.65
N VAL A 119 -2.32 -6.57 1.19
CA VAL A 119 -3.29 -5.70 0.52
C VAL A 119 -4.48 -5.50 1.44
N ILE A 120 -4.68 -4.28 1.95
CA ILE A 120 -5.70 -3.98 2.97
C ILE A 120 -6.48 -2.71 2.63
N CYS A 121 -7.76 -2.69 2.93
CA CYS A 121 -8.60 -1.49 2.78
C CYS A 121 -8.48 -0.54 3.97
N THR A 122 -8.74 0.74 3.72
CA THR A 122 -8.81 1.73 4.79
C THR A 122 -9.96 1.48 5.75
N HIS A 123 -11.11 1.02 5.25
CA HIS A 123 -12.31 0.70 6.04
C HIS A 123 -12.82 -0.70 5.75
N GLY A 124 -13.66 -1.20 6.66
CA GLY A 124 -14.33 -2.49 6.56
C GLY A 124 -15.72 -2.46 7.20
N SER A 125 -16.09 -3.53 7.91
CA SER A 125 -17.36 -3.79 8.60
C SER A 125 -17.85 -2.67 9.52
N SER A 126 -16.96 -1.83 10.07
CA SER A 126 -17.37 -0.65 10.85
C SER A 126 -17.92 0.51 10.00
N GLY A 127 -17.85 0.41 8.67
CA GLY A 127 -18.31 1.42 7.73
C GLY A 127 -17.32 2.57 7.53
N LEU A 128 -17.72 3.53 6.70
CA LEU A 128 -16.98 4.77 6.48
C LEU A 128 -17.08 5.67 7.71
N SER A 129 -16.02 6.42 7.99
CA SER A 129 -15.98 7.37 9.11
C SER A 129 -15.37 8.71 8.69
N ARG A 130 -15.31 9.67 9.61
CA ARG A 130 -14.56 10.93 9.40
C ARG A 130 -13.04 10.73 9.40
N TRP A 131 -12.58 9.56 9.85
CA TRP A 131 -11.18 9.17 9.79
C TRP A 131 -10.92 8.53 8.43
N ASN A 132 -9.75 8.80 7.86
CA ASN A 132 -9.38 8.25 6.56
C ASN A 132 -9.06 6.74 6.61
N ILE A 133 -8.88 6.20 7.81
CA ILE A 133 -8.44 4.83 8.07
C ILE A 133 -9.08 4.28 9.35
N SER A 134 -9.44 3.00 9.31
CA SER A 134 -10.04 2.29 10.43
C SER A 134 -9.03 1.97 11.52
N SER A 135 -9.53 1.70 12.73
CA SER A 135 -8.70 1.33 13.88
C SER A 135 -7.93 0.03 13.67
N VAL A 136 -8.50 -0.95 12.96
CA VAL A 136 -7.81 -2.20 12.64
C VAL A 136 -6.67 -1.95 11.65
N THR A 137 -6.95 -1.27 10.53
CA THR A 137 -5.92 -0.96 9.52
C THR A 137 -4.80 -0.11 10.13
N GLN A 138 -5.12 0.90 10.95
CA GLN A 138 -4.11 1.73 11.63
C GLN A 138 -3.20 0.90 12.54
N LYS A 139 -3.78 -0.02 13.34
CA LYS A 139 -2.99 -0.92 14.21
C LYS A 139 -2.09 -1.85 13.40
N VAL A 140 -2.61 -2.42 12.31
CA VAL A 140 -1.83 -3.29 11.41
C VAL A 140 -0.66 -2.51 10.82
N ILE A 141 -0.92 -1.33 10.24
CA ILE A 141 0.12 -0.47 9.65
C ILE A 141 1.22 -0.19 10.68
N ASN A 142 0.87 0.20 11.90
CA ASN A 142 1.86 0.52 12.94
C ASN A 142 2.75 -0.66 13.38
N LEU A 143 2.35 -1.90 13.08
CA LEU A 143 3.04 -3.11 13.53
C LEU A 143 3.66 -3.92 12.38
N ILE A 144 3.23 -3.69 11.14
CA ILE A 144 3.64 -4.49 9.99
C ILE A 144 4.94 -3.97 9.36
N TYR A 145 5.92 -4.85 9.17
CA TYR A 145 7.21 -4.55 8.53
C TYR A 145 7.41 -5.36 7.24
N LEU A 146 6.48 -5.21 6.31
CA LEU A 146 6.56 -5.72 4.93
C LEU A 146 5.85 -4.75 3.98
N PRO A 147 5.97 -4.91 2.64
CA PRO A 147 5.25 -4.07 1.69
C PRO A 147 3.73 -4.10 1.90
N VAL A 148 3.09 -2.93 1.88
CA VAL A 148 1.63 -2.79 2.10
C VAL A 148 0.99 -2.01 0.97
N LEU A 149 -0.04 -2.56 0.35
CA LEU A 149 -0.96 -1.83 -0.52
C LEU A 149 -2.21 -1.45 0.25
N ILE A 150 -2.42 -0.14 0.43
CA ILE A 150 -3.60 0.44 1.07
C ILE A 150 -4.58 0.86 -0.01
N VAL A 151 -5.78 0.26 0.04
CA VAL A 151 -6.88 0.54 -0.89
C VAL A 151 -7.88 1.48 -0.24
N ARG A 152 -8.25 2.56 -0.95
CA ARG A 152 -9.21 3.56 -0.46
C ARG A 152 -10.63 3.09 -0.72
N SER A 153 -11.30 2.60 0.32
CA SER A 153 -12.62 1.98 0.19
C SER A 153 -13.80 2.97 0.13
N TYR A 154 -13.55 4.28 -0.03
CA TYR A 154 -14.59 5.28 -0.28
C TYR A 154 -14.57 5.82 -1.71
N ASP A 155 -13.60 5.41 -2.52
CA ASP A 155 -13.52 5.79 -3.93
C ASP A 155 -14.29 4.78 -4.78
N GLN A 156 -15.43 5.21 -5.31
CA GLN A 156 -16.31 4.37 -6.13
C GLN A 156 -15.68 3.99 -7.47
N SER A 157 -14.73 4.77 -7.98
CA SER A 157 -14.02 4.44 -9.24
C SER A 157 -13.12 3.21 -9.09
N ILE A 158 -12.74 2.88 -7.85
CA ILE A 158 -11.87 1.77 -7.48
C ILE A 158 -12.67 0.50 -7.16
N MET A 159 -13.99 0.65 -6.99
CA MET A 159 -14.91 -0.46 -6.72
C MET A 159 -15.38 -1.18 -7.98
N ASP A 160 -14.96 -0.72 -9.16
CA ASP A 160 -15.13 -1.48 -10.38
C ASP A 160 -14.42 -2.83 -10.23
N GLU A 161 -15.20 -3.92 -10.32
CA GLU A 161 -14.74 -5.30 -10.11
C GLU A 161 -13.65 -5.75 -11.11
N ASN A 162 -13.27 -4.89 -12.07
CA ASN A 162 -12.36 -5.18 -13.17
C ASN A 162 -11.24 -4.15 -13.32
N ILE A 163 -10.50 -3.86 -12.23
CA ILE A 163 -9.23 -3.12 -12.35
C ILE A 163 -8.26 -3.95 -13.21
N LYS A 164 -8.05 -3.51 -14.46
CA LYS A 164 -7.15 -4.17 -15.41
C LYS A 164 -5.71 -3.68 -15.29
N ARG A 165 -5.52 -2.42 -14.91
CA ARG A 165 -4.21 -1.77 -14.73
C ARG A 165 -4.33 -0.47 -13.93
N TYR A 166 -3.17 0.12 -13.62
CA TYR A 166 -3.03 1.51 -13.19
C TYR A 166 -2.46 2.35 -14.35
N ARG A 167 -3.17 3.37 -14.81
CA ARG A 167 -2.82 4.24 -15.93
C ARG A 167 -1.65 5.17 -15.60
N ARG A 168 -1.64 5.81 -14.44
CA ARG A 168 -0.62 6.81 -14.07
C ARG A 168 -0.15 6.54 -12.65
N ILE A 169 1.07 6.01 -12.55
CA ILE A 169 1.66 5.58 -11.29
C ILE A 169 2.66 6.63 -10.82
N LEU A 170 2.38 7.30 -9.71
CA LEU A 170 3.25 8.30 -9.11
C LEU A 170 4.30 7.65 -8.21
N LEU A 171 5.57 8.00 -8.43
CA LEU A 171 6.69 7.61 -7.57
C LEU A 171 7.41 8.88 -7.09
N PRO A 172 7.12 9.35 -5.87
CA PRO A 172 7.86 10.44 -5.27
C PRO A 172 9.29 10.01 -4.94
N ILE A 173 10.27 10.74 -5.47
CA ILE A 173 11.70 10.51 -5.33
C ILE A 173 12.35 11.70 -4.62
N ASP A 174 13.02 11.45 -3.49
CA ASP A 174 13.71 12.46 -2.70
C ASP A 174 15.23 12.49 -2.93
N SER A 175 15.67 11.98 -4.09
CA SER A 175 17.08 11.80 -4.48
C SER A 175 17.89 10.87 -3.57
N SER A 176 17.24 10.11 -2.68
CA SER A 176 17.90 9.06 -1.91
C SER A 176 17.83 7.71 -2.64
N ARG A 177 18.85 6.87 -2.44
CA ARG A 177 18.85 5.48 -2.89
C ARG A 177 17.69 4.66 -2.31
N ARG A 178 17.12 5.10 -1.17
CA ARG A 178 15.97 4.42 -0.56
C ARG A 178 14.74 4.62 -1.41
N ALA A 179 14.46 5.85 -1.84
CA ALA A 179 13.29 6.13 -2.68
C ALA A 179 13.31 5.34 -4.01
N GLU A 180 14.50 5.04 -4.53
CA GLU A 180 14.66 4.23 -5.75
C GLU A 180 14.15 2.77 -5.60
N TYR A 181 13.99 2.22 -4.39
CA TYR A 181 13.41 0.87 -4.20
C TYR A 181 11.97 0.76 -4.73
N SER A 182 11.24 1.87 -4.79
CA SER A 182 9.88 1.93 -5.34
C SER A 182 9.84 1.66 -6.85
N LEU A 183 10.92 1.97 -7.57
CA LEU A 183 10.98 1.87 -9.04
C LEU A 183 10.75 0.44 -9.53
N ALA A 184 11.29 -0.56 -8.82
CA ALA A 184 11.14 -1.95 -9.22
C ALA A 184 9.66 -2.37 -9.28
N ALA A 185 8.87 -1.98 -8.28
CA ALA A 185 7.43 -2.24 -8.27
C ALA A 185 6.72 -1.46 -9.39
N GLY A 186 7.05 -0.17 -9.57
CA GLY A 186 6.48 0.66 -10.64
C GLY A 186 6.73 0.08 -12.03
N ILE A 187 7.98 -0.30 -12.34
CA ILE A 187 8.37 -0.88 -13.63
C ILE A 187 7.59 -2.16 -13.92
N GLU A 188 7.48 -3.06 -12.95
CA GLU A 188 6.77 -4.33 -13.14
C GLU A 188 5.26 -4.11 -13.29
N LEU A 189 4.68 -3.15 -12.55
CA LEU A 189 3.27 -2.77 -12.73
C LEU A 189 3.01 -2.17 -14.12
N ALA A 190 3.92 -1.32 -14.61
CA ALA A 190 3.79 -0.71 -15.93
C ALA A 190 4.05 -1.71 -17.08
N ARG A 191 4.88 -2.73 -16.87
CA ARG A 191 5.11 -3.81 -17.84
C ARG A 191 4.03 -4.89 -17.81
N GLY A 192 3.44 -5.14 -16.65
CA GLY A 192 2.54 -6.26 -16.36
C GLY A 192 1.19 -6.21 -17.04
N GLU A 193 1.01 -5.35 -18.04
CA GLU A 193 -0.23 -5.20 -18.78
C GLU A 193 -0.68 -6.53 -19.38
N ILE A 194 -1.84 -6.98 -18.93
CA ILE A 194 -2.48 -8.17 -19.47
C ILE A 194 -3.12 -7.76 -20.79
N SER A 195 -2.34 -7.82 -21.88
CA SER A 195 -2.87 -7.71 -23.24
C SER A 195 -3.95 -8.78 -23.43
N THR A 196 -5.21 -8.36 -23.41
CA THR A 196 -6.35 -9.24 -23.71
C THR A 196 -6.81 -9.10 -25.16
N ASP A 197 -6.48 -7.98 -25.81
CA ASP A 197 -6.83 -7.72 -27.20
C ASP A 197 -5.62 -7.30 -28.02
N SER A 198 -5.23 -8.15 -28.97
CA SER A 198 -4.29 -7.84 -30.05
C SER A 198 -4.98 -6.99 -31.12
N THR A 199 -5.39 -5.76 -30.76
CA THR A 199 -5.85 -4.76 -31.72
C THR A 199 -4.87 -3.59 -31.82
N PRO A 200 -4.57 -3.07 -33.02
CA PRO A 200 -3.55 -2.03 -33.22
C PRO A 200 -3.89 -0.64 -32.61
N GLU A 201 -5.09 -0.47 -32.05
CA GLU A 201 -5.52 0.75 -31.36
C GLU A 201 -4.99 0.85 -29.92
N ALA A 202 -4.28 -0.16 -29.41
CA ALA A 202 -3.74 -0.28 -28.06
C ALA A 202 -2.49 0.59 -27.74
N ALA A 203 -2.17 1.58 -28.58
CA ALA A 203 -1.02 2.45 -28.33
C ALA A 203 -1.25 3.48 -27.20
N ASP A 204 -2.51 3.83 -26.93
CA ASP A 204 -2.92 4.81 -25.89
C ASP A 204 -3.26 4.13 -24.55
N ASP A 205 -3.02 2.83 -24.44
CA ASP A 205 -3.51 1.97 -23.37
C ASP A 205 -2.41 1.52 -22.40
N LYS A 206 -1.29 2.27 -22.33
CA LYS A 206 -0.15 1.93 -21.47
C LYS A 206 -0.16 2.63 -20.12
N SER A 207 0.32 1.93 -19.11
CA SER A 207 0.70 2.48 -17.82
C SER A 207 1.93 3.38 -17.97
N THR A 208 1.79 4.62 -17.52
CA THR A 208 2.89 5.60 -17.50
C THR A 208 3.37 5.81 -16.07
N LEU A 209 4.68 5.75 -15.85
CA LEU A 209 5.26 6.14 -14.57
C LEU A 209 5.39 7.66 -14.49
N PHE A 210 5.22 8.21 -13.30
CA PHE A 210 5.38 9.64 -13.05
C PHE A 210 6.36 9.82 -11.89
N LEU A 211 7.61 10.18 -12.19
CA LEU A 211 8.61 10.45 -11.15
C LEU A 211 8.48 11.90 -10.70
N ALA A 212 8.30 12.10 -9.40
CA ALA A 212 8.14 13.43 -8.84
C ALA A 212 9.18 13.71 -7.77
N ALA A 213 9.84 14.85 -7.81
CA ALA A 213 10.68 15.31 -6.71
C ALA A 213 10.11 16.59 -6.11
N VAL A 214 10.05 16.64 -4.78
CA VAL A 214 9.64 17.86 -4.07
C VAL A 214 10.85 18.51 -3.44
N ILE A 215 11.18 19.72 -3.89
CA ILE A 215 12.22 20.55 -3.32
C ILE A 215 11.59 21.39 -2.21
N ARG A 216 12.09 21.24 -0.99
CA ARG A 216 11.68 22.11 0.12
C ARG A 216 12.52 23.39 0.09
N PRO A 217 11.90 24.59 0.07
CA PRO A 217 12.65 25.83 0.22
C PRO A 217 13.37 25.85 1.58
N PRO A 218 14.57 26.46 1.67
CA PRO A 218 15.32 26.51 2.91
C PRO A 218 14.59 27.32 3.98
N GLU A 219 14.40 26.74 5.16
CA GLU A 219 13.75 27.40 6.30
C GLU A 219 14.79 28.16 7.12
N LEU A 220 14.59 29.47 7.25
CA LEU A 220 15.44 30.34 8.07
C LEU A 220 14.64 30.88 9.26
N PRO A 221 15.11 30.68 10.50
CA PRO A 221 14.40 31.15 11.70
C PRO A 221 14.66 32.66 11.93
N ILE A 222 14.48 33.48 10.91
CA ILE A 222 14.64 34.95 10.96
C ILE A 222 13.38 35.62 10.38
N PRO A 223 13.04 36.85 10.81
CA PRO A 223 11.86 37.55 10.31
C PRO A 223 12.00 37.92 8.83
N GLU A 224 10.88 37.81 8.10
CA GLU A 224 10.76 38.37 6.77
C GLU A 224 10.46 39.89 6.83
N PRO A 225 10.88 40.66 5.80
CA PRO A 225 11.61 40.22 4.61
C PRO A 225 13.09 39.96 4.91
N PHE A 226 13.68 38.96 4.23
CA PHE A 226 15.10 38.66 4.39
C PHE A 226 16.00 39.77 3.82
N PRO A 227 17.18 40.01 4.42
CA PRO A 227 18.24 40.81 3.80
C PRO A 227 18.50 40.38 2.36
N ILE A 228 18.84 41.34 1.49
CA ILE A 228 19.02 41.12 0.04
C ILE A 228 20.05 40.00 -0.22
N GLU A 229 21.13 39.96 0.55
CA GLU A 229 22.18 38.95 0.42
C GLU A 229 21.63 37.54 0.70
N ILE A 230 20.76 37.40 1.69
CA ILE A 230 20.13 36.11 2.04
C ILE A 230 19.14 35.72 0.95
N SER A 231 18.29 36.65 0.49
CA SER A 231 17.34 36.40 -0.60
C SER A 231 18.05 35.95 -1.88
N GLN A 232 19.16 36.60 -2.26
CA GLN A 232 19.97 36.21 -3.42
C GLN A 232 20.63 34.83 -3.25
N LEU A 233 21.09 34.48 -2.04
CA LEU A 233 21.63 33.15 -1.76
C LEU A 233 20.55 32.07 -1.83
N MET A 234 19.36 32.34 -1.30
CA MET A 234 18.21 31.42 -1.37
C MET A 234 17.77 31.19 -2.81
N GLU A 235 17.65 32.26 -3.62
CA GLU A 235 17.31 32.14 -5.05
C GLU A 235 18.38 31.34 -5.81
N LYS A 236 19.66 31.62 -5.53
CA LYS A 236 20.77 30.86 -6.14
C LYS A 236 20.72 29.38 -5.76
N LEU A 237 20.46 29.07 -4.49
CA LEU A 237 20.36 27.69 -4.00
C LEU A 237 19.15 26.97 -4.60
N SER A 238 17.97 27.62 -4.64
CA SER A 238 16.77 27.06 -5.25
C SER A 238 17.03 26.72 -6.71
N ARG A 239 17.54 27.67 -7.51
CA ARG A 239 17.86 27.43 -8.93
C ARG A 239 18.84 26.27 -9.15
N LEU A 240 19.90 26.20 -8.35
CA LEU A 240 20.87 25.10 -8.44
C LEU A 240 20.26 23.75 -8.03
N SER A 241 19.36 23.75 -7.05
CA SER A 241 18.65 22.57 -6.58
C SER A 241 17.73 22.04 -7.67
N HIS A 242 16.88 22.90 -8.26
CA HIS A 242 16.02 22.57 -9.41
C HIS A 242 16.84 21.96 -10.55
N GLN A 243 17.88 22.65 -11.03
CA GLN A 243 18.74 22.15 -12.10
C GLN A 243 19.38 20.78 -11.81
N THR A 244 19.74 20.53 -10.54
CA THR A 244 20.38 19.28 -10.15
C THR A 244 19.37 18.13 -10.08
N VAL A 245 18.20 18.39 -9.50
CA VAL A 245 17.13 17.40 -9.34
C VAL A 245 16.48 17.08 -10.69
N ASP A 246 16.22 18.08 -11.53
CA ASP A 246 15.73 17.88 -12.90
C ASP A 246 16.65 16.95 -13.69
N ARG A 247 17.96 17.21 -13.65
CA ARG A 247 18.94 16.36 -14.32
C ARG A 247 18.94 14.95 -13.76
N TYR A 248 18.85 14.79 -12.43
CA TYR A 248 18.78 13.48 -11.80
C TYR A 248 17.54 12.69 -12.24
N LEU A 249 16.35 13.31 -12.23
CA LEU A 249 15.12 12.67 -12.72
C LEU A 249 15.20 12.34 -14.22
N TYR A 250 15.78 13.23 -15.02
CA TYR A 250 15.98 12.98 -16.45
C TYR A 250 16.90 11.77 -16.70
N GLU A 251 18.04 11.69 -15.99
CA GLU A 251 18.93 10.53 -16.07
C GLU A 251 18.27 9.24 -15.60
N MET A 252 17.39 9.29 -14.60
CA MET A 252 16.59 8.13 -14.19
C MET A 252 15.61 7.72 -15.28
N LYS A 253 14.83 8.68 -15.82
CA LYS A 253 13.87 8.46 -16.91
C LYS A 253 14.51 7.78 -18.12
N GLU A 254 15.68 8.26 -18.56
CA GLU A 254 16.40 7.68 -19.71
C GLU A 254 16.87 6.22 -19.49
N ARG A 255 16.98 5.79 -18.22
CA ARG A 255 17.35 4.42 -17.86
C ARG A 255 16.14 3.52 -17.64
N LEU A 256 14.93 4.08 -17.55
CA LEU A 256 13.73 3.30 -17.31
C LEU A 256 13.28 2.59 -18.60
N PRO A 257 12.87 1.32 -18.50
CA PRO A 257 12.44 0.53 -19.65
C PRO A 257 10.95 0.72 -20.00
N VAL A 258 10.29 1.73 -19.43
CA VAL A 258 8.85 2.00 -19.55
C VAL A 258 8.63 3.49 -19.72
N ASP A 259 7.46 3.87 -20.25
CA ASP A 259 7.10 5.27 -20.43
C ASP A 259 7.03 5.98 -19.07
N CYS A 260 7.66 7.15 -19.03
CA CYS A 260 7.88 7.87 -17.78
C CYS A 260 7.83 9.38 -18.00
N ASP A 261 7.00 10.05 -17.22
CA ASP A 261 7.01 11.50 -17.05
C ASP A 261 7.79 11.87 -15.78
N THR A 262 8.26 13.12 -15.73
CA THR A 262 9.05 13.64 -14.61
C THR A 262 8.56 15.03 -14.23
N CYS A 263 8.47 15.33 -12.94
CA CYS A 263 8.12 16.65 -12.43
C CYS A 263 8.96 17.02 -11.22
N VAL A 264 9.38 18.28 -11.15
CA VAL A 264 9.99 18.87 -9.95
C VAL A 264 9.07 19.97 -9.45
N VAL A 265 8.66 19.85 -8.19
CA VAL A 265 7.76 20.80 -7.52
C VAL A 265 8.50 21.42 -6.34
N GLU A 266 8.33 22.73 -6.13
CA GLU A 266 8.81 23.40 -4.94
C GLU A 266 7.67 23.57 -3.94
N SER A 267 7.84 23.07 -2.71
CA SER A 267 6.83 23.19 -1.67
C SER A 267 7.42 23.08 -0.27
N ALA A 268 6.90 23.89 0.66
CA ALA A 268 7.23 23.78 2.08
C ALA A 268 6.72 22.47 2.72
N SER A 269 5.65 21.89 2.16
CA SER A 269 5.03 20.65 2.63
C SER A 269 5.13 19.55 1.57
N VAL A 270 6.09 18.64 1.76
CA VAL A 270 6.27 17.48 0.88
C VAL A 270 4.99 16.62 0.78
N PRO A 271 4.29 16.28 1.88
CA PRO A 271 3.08 15.47 1.77
C PRO A 271 1.97 16.16 0.98
N SER A 272 1.78 17.47 1.18
CA SER A 272 0.76 18.25 0.45
C SER A 272 1.08 18.31 -1.05
N ALA A 273 2.35 18.55 -1.42
CA ALA A 273 2.76 18.55 -2.81
C ALA A 273 2.52 17.21 -3.51
N ILE A 274 2.76 16.08 -2.82
CA ILE A 274 2.49 14.76 -3.39
C ILE A 274 0.99 14.54 -3.59
N GLN A 275 0.14 15.00 -2.67
CA GLN A 275 -1.32 14.89 -2.81
C GLN A 275 -1.85 15.77 -3.95
N GLU A 276 -1.45 17.04 -4.00
CA GLU A 276 -1.83 17.97 -5.05
C GLU A 276 -1.41 17.46 -6.43
N LEU A 277 -0.19 16.94 -6.54
CA LEU A 277 0.31 16.35 -7.78
C LEU A 277 -0.48 15.08 -8.16
N ALA A 278 -0.82 14.24 -7.19
CA ALA A 278 -1.63 13.05 -7.43
C ALA A 278 -3.04 13.40 -7.98
N GLU A 279 -3.59 14.54 -7.59
CA GLU A 279 -4.88 15.03 -8.10
C GLU A 279 -4.73 15.72 -9.46
N GLN A 280 -3.73 16.59 -9.64
CA GLN A 280 -3.51 17.36 -10.86
C GLN A 280 -3.16 16.47 -12.06
N GLU A 281 -2.39 15.41 -11.82
CA GLU A 281 -1.89 14.51 -12.86
C GLU A 281 -2.76 13.26 -13.03
N ASP A 282 -3.96 13.23 -12.45
CA ASP A 282 -4.90 12.10 -12.50
C ASP A 282 -4.25 10.75 -12.16
N ILE A 283 -3.48 10.74 -11.07
CA ILE A 283 -2.77 9.55 -10.59
C ILE A 283 -3.79 8.57 -10.01
N ASP A 284 -3.61 7.28 -10.30
CA ASP A 284 -4.44 6.19 -9.78
C ASP A 284 -3.72 5.24 -8.81
N LEU A 285 -2.39 5.31 -8.75
CA LEU A 285 -1.58 4.66 -7.71
C LEU A 285 -0.40 5.52 -7.31
N VAL A 286 -0.19 5.67 -6.01
CA VAL A 286 1.06 6.22 -5.46
C VAL A 286 1.92 5.09 -4.93
N ILE A 287 3.21 5.08 -5.28
CA ILE A 287 4.19 4.16 -4.70
C ILE A 287 5.20 4.97 -3.90
N LEU A 288 5.26 4.72 -2.60
CA LEU A 288 6.25 5.31 -1.69
C LEU A 288 7.14 4.22 -1.10
N CYS A 289 8.36 4.58 -0.75
CA CYS A 289 9.12 3.78 0.21
C CYS A 289 8.64 4.09 1.63
N ALA A 290 8.79 3.13 2.54
CA ALA A 290 8.42 3.32 3.94
C ALA A 290 9.18 4.52 4.54
N HIS A 291 10.44 4.71 4.16
CA HIS A 291 11.27 5.83 4.57
C HIS A 291 11.91 6.58 3.39
N GLY A 292 12.14 7.88 3.58
CA GLY A 292 12.95 8.72 2.72
C GLY A 292 14.40 8.91 3.23
N TYR A 293 15.07 9.95 2.74
CA TYR A 293 16.48 10.24 2.96
C TYR A 293 16.84 10.47 4.44
N SER A 294 15.91 11.02 5.23
CA SER A 294 16.08 11.31 6.65
C SER A 294 15.58 10.20 7.57
N GLY A 295 15.11 9.08 7.00
CA GLY A 295 14.45 8.02 7.73
C GLY A 295 15.36 7.27 8.71
N GLN A 296 14.83 7.02 9.90
CA GLN A 296 15.44 6.15 10.91
C GLN A 296 14.69 4.82 10.98
N VAL A 297 15.39 3.73 11.31
CA VAL A 297 14.82 2.37 11.38
C VAL A 297 14.03 2.09 12.68
N THR A 298 13.79 3.13 13.49
CA THR A 298 13.10 3.03 14.79
C THR A 298 11.59 2.82 14.63
N TRP A 299 11.03 3.31 13.52
CA TRP A 299 9.60 3.29 13.23
C TRP A 299 9.37 2.55 11.91
N PRO A 300 8.14 2.05 11.65
CA PRO A 300 7.85 1.34 10.41
C PRO A 300 7.82 2.25 9.19
N TYR A 301 7.56 3.55 9.37
CA TYR A 301 7.44 4.54 8.30
C TYR A 301 7.98 5.92 8.69
N GLY A 302 8.45 6.66 7.69
CA GLY A 302 8.78 8.08 7.79
C GLY A 302 7.54 8.98 7.75
N THR A 303 7.76 10.27 8.04
CA THR A 303 6.68 11.26 8.21
C THR A 303 5.86 11.48 6.94
N VAL A 304 6.49 11.48 5.76
CA VAL A 304 5.78 11.67 4.48
C VAL A 304 4.82 10.51 4.22
N THR A 305 5.31 9.28 4.37
CA THR A 305 4.51 8.06 4.17
C THR A 305 3.38 7.96 5.20
N LEU A 306 3.64 8.24 6.49
CA LEU A 306 2.60 8.30 7.52
C LEU A 306 1.52 9.34 7.19
N ASN A 307 1.92 10.55 6.78
CA ASN A 307 0.95 11.58 6.43
C ASN A 307 0.09 11.16 5.23
N TYR A 308 0.67 10.49 4.23
CA TYR A 308 -0.08 9.99 3.08
C TYR A 308 -0.99 8.80 3.43
N ILE A 309 -0.58 7.92 4.35
CA ILE A 309 -1.48 6.89 4.90
C ILE A 309 -2.73 7.56 5.49
N GLU A 310 -2.52 8.56 6.35
CA GLU A 310 -3.58 9.23 7.11
C GLU A 310 -4.43 10.18 6.28
N ASN A 311 -3.90 10.80 5.22
CA ASN A 311 -4.60 11.90 4.52
C ASN A 311 -4.69 11.70 3.00
N GLY A 312 -3.93 10.78 2.42
CA GLY A 312 -3.93 10.54 0.99
C GLY A 312 -5.27 10.01 0.48
N THR A 313 -5.58 10.35 -0.77
CA THR A 313 -6.86 10.07 -1.42
C THR A 313 -6.79 8.94 -2.45
N LYS A 314 -5.58 8.59 -2.92
CA LYS A 314 -5.34 7.51 -3.87
C LYS A 314 -4.87 6.23 -3.17
N PRO A 315 -4.99 5.05 -3.81
CA PRO A 315 -4.31 3.83 -3.38
C PRO A 315 -2.82 4.07 -3.18
N LEU A 316 -2.27 3.48 -2.14
CA LEU A 316 -0.88 3.66 -1.75
C LEU A 316 -0.18 2.30 -1.63
N LEU A 317 0.79 2.04 -2.50
CA LEU A 317 1.74 0.96 -2.31
C LEU A 317 2.96 1.48 -1.53
N ILE A 318 3.23 0.88 -0.38
CA ILE A 318 4.39 1.18 0.43
C ILE A 318 5.40 0.04 0.29
N ILE A 319 6.60 0.35 -0.18
CA ILE A 319 7.73 -0.58 -0.21
C ILE A 319 8.50 -0.47 1.11
N GLN A 320 8.52 -1.54 1.89
CA GLN A 320 9.26 -1.58 3.15
C GLN A 320 10.77 -1.69 2.87
N ASP A 321 11.54 -0.69 3.30
CA ASP A 321 12.99 -0.60 3.12
C ASP A 321 13.78 -1.14 4.33
N VAL A 322 13.10 -1.45 5.43
CA VAL A 322 13.71 -2.00 6.65
C VAL A 322 13.47 -3.52 6.73
N PRO A 323 14.53 -4.35 6.75
CA PRO A 323 14.36 -5.78 6.93
C PRO A 323 13.95 -6.10 8.37
N LEU A 324 13.10 -7.12 8.54
CA LEU A 324 12.60 -7.59 9.84
C LEU A 324 13.69 -7.81 10.89
N SER A 325 14.89 -8.26 10.47
CA SER A 325 16.03 -8.48 11.38
C SER A 325 16.58 -7.20 12.03
N GLN A 326 16.25 -6.02 11.50
CA GLN A 326 16.67 -4.73 12.04
C GLN A 326 15.58 -4.06 12.89
N VAL A 327 14.36 -4.59 12.84
CA VAL A 327 13.23 -4.09 13.61
C VAL A 327 13.46 -4.36 15.09
N ARG A 328 13.24 -3.34 15.92
CA ARG A 328 13.32 -3.45 17.38
C ARG A 328 11.92 -3.27 17.95
N PRO A 329 11.50 -4.14 18.88
CA PRO A 329 10.23 -3.94 19.55
C PRO A 329 10.28 -2.63 20.35
N THR A 330 9.20 -1.87 20.26
CA THR A 330 8.95 -0.66 21.03
C THR A 330 8.88 -0.99 22.52
N ALA A 331 9.08 0.03 23.36
CA ALA A 331 8.91 -0.13 24.81
C ALA A 331 7.49 -0.62 25.18
N ALA A 332 6.48 -0.24 24.39
CA ALA A 332 5.10 -0.69 24.56
C ALA A 332 4.93 -2.18 24.24
N GLU A 333 5.52 -2.67 23.15
CA GLU A 333 5.50 -4.10 22.79
C GLU A 333 6.22 -4.94 23.85
N VAL A 334 7.41 -4.51 24.30
CA VAL A 334 8.15 -5.20 25.37
C VAL A 334 7.35 -5.22 26.69
N ALA A 335 6.64 -4.14 27.01
CA ALA A 335 5.78 -4.08 28.19
C ALA A 335 4.54 -4.99 28.05
N ALA A 336 3.93 -5.04 26.86
CA ALA A 336 2.79 -5.89 26.56
C ALA A 336 3.17 -7.38 26.70
N GLU A 337 4.29 -7.81 26.11
CA GLU A 337 4.83 -9.16 26.24
C GLU A 337 5.05 -9.57 27.71
N LYS A 338 5.67 -8.67 28.50
CA LYS A 338 5.89 -8.91 29.94
C LYS A 338 4.60 -9.00 30.74
N SER A 339 3.54 -8.32 30.30
CA SER A 339 2.25 -8.32 30.99
C SER A 339 1.40 -9.58 30.74
N GLY A 340 1.81 -10.43 29.79
CA GLY A 340 1.06 -11.64 29.41
C GLY A 340 -0.25 -11.36 28.66
N ARG A 341 -0.52 -10.10 28.29
CA ARG A 341 -1.59 -9.73 27.36
C ARG A 341 -1.08 -9.87 25.93
N ARG A 342 -1.28 -11.03 25.33
CA ARG A 342 -1.43 -11.14 23.88
C ARG A 342 -2.87 -10.83 23.56
#